data_AF-A0AAW1ID91-F1
#
_entry.id   AF-A0AAW1ID91-F1
#
_cell.length_a   1.000
_cell.length_b   1.000
_cell.length_c   1.000
_cell.angle_alpha   90.00
_cell.angle_beta   90.00
_cell.angle_gamma   90.00
#
_symmetry.space_group_name_H-M   'P 1'
#
loop_
_entity.id
_entity.type
_entity.pdbx_description
1 polymer ?
#
loop_
_entity_poly.entity_id
_entity_poly.type
_entity_poly.pdbx_seq_one_letter_code
_entity_poly.pdbx_strand_id
1 'polypeptide(L)'
;MAITITLPNINGTLEAGLAVGTDPSLAEAVRLPVWETATTANATKDAAQWVYEKFKNTPEAVLRTYINAAVICVQGGLCRKVGTSNDGDWKGTTASACTEFNTTAEEAARISGYISNDNVQKALTLIVATKANWWLTNHTGQNEVVGYTKKVLTIQFGMQLTSDIVTMAHTIGHWASTINVLRMANIRGIRNVLDASPNAAITITLSEDAKMRFNSMPTATHRLVVAYESAKRLTRSPVVKLCPGASDFASIVPMRAGVLESLSKHHIGASYLTGTDCSNESWRARVAIQTSHWGILPDGDRKS
;
A
#
# COMPACT_ATOMS: atom_id res chain seq x y z
N MET A 1 7.34 9.91 -20.62
CA MET A 1 5.92 9.51 -20.81
C MET A 1 5.17 9.78 -19.51
N ALA A 2 3.90 10.20 -19.54
CA ALA A 2 3.11 10.39 -18.32
C ALA A 2 2.04 9.31 -18.23
N ILE A 3 1.88 8.70 -17.05
CA ILE A 3 0.82 7.75 -16.75
C ILE A 3 0.01 8.32 -15.58
N THR A 4 -1.29 8.52 -15.81
CA THR A 4 -2.24 8.85 -14.75
C THR A 4 -3.01 7.59 -14.37
N ILE A 5 -2.97 7.25 -13.08
CA ILE A 5 -3.64 6.08 -12.55
C ILE A 5 -5.03 6.44 -12.08
N THR A 6 -6.01 5.86 -12.77
CA THR A 6 -7.39 5.82 -12.32
C THR A 6 -7.60 4.53 -11.58
N LEU A 7 -7.86 4.63 -10.27
CA LEU A 7 -8.23 3.47 -9.49
C LEU A 7 -9.69 3.12 -9.81
N PRO A 8 -10.03 1.82 -9.98
CA PRO A 8 -11.42 1.44 -10.20
C PRO A 8 -12.31 1.97 -9.07
N ASN A 9 -13.47 2.51 -9.43
CA ASN A 9 -14.40 3.06 -8.45
C ASN A 9 -15.13 1.92 -7.73
N ILE A 10 -14.46 1.30 -6.76
CA ILE A 10 -15.04 0.21 -5.98
C ILE A 10 -15.65 0.78 -4.71
N ASN A 11 -16.90 1.21 -4.82
CA ASN A 11 -17.69 1.61 -3.66
C ASN A 11 -18.16 0.37 -2.89
N GLY A 12 -17.99 0.37 -1.58
CA GLY A 12 -18.41 -0.73 -0.71
C GLY A 12 -18.45 -0.31 0.75
N THR A 13 -19.11 -1.14 1.55
CA THR A 13 -19.29 -1.06 3.01
C THR A 13 -18.03 -0.62 3.77
N LEU A 14 -18.24 0.01 4.93
CA LEU A 14 -17.20 0.39 5.90
C LEU A 14 -16.14 -0.71 6.02
N GLU A 15 -14.91 -0.40 5.62
CA GLU A 15 -13.76 -1.30 5.80
C GLU A 15 -13.13 -0.99 7.17
N ALA A 16 -13.63 -1.65 8.20
CA ALA A 16 -12.98 -1.67 9.51
C ALA A 16 -12.14 -2.95 9.61
N GLY A 17 -10.84 -2.83 9.40
CA GLY A 17 -9.90 -3.93 9.66
C GLY A 17 -9.56 -4.00 11.14
N LEU A 18 -9.65 -5.18 11.74
CA LEU A 18 -8.96 -5.46 13.00
C LEU A 18 -7.48 -5.67 12.65
N ALA A 19 -6.62 -4.72 13.02
CA ALA A 19 -5.18 -4.84 12.81
C ALA A 19 -4.63 -5.95 13.73
N VAL A 20 -4.47 -7.16 13.19
CA VAL A 20 -3.81 -8.28 13.87
C VAL A 20 -2.92 -8.99 12.85
N GLY A 21 -1.78 -8.38 12.54
CA GLY A 21 -0.77 -8.99 11.67
C GLY A 21 0.43 -8.09 11.52
N THR A 22 1.63 -8.67 11.61
CA THR A 22 2.86 -8.06 11.10
C THR A 22 2.89 -8.33 9.61
N ASP A 23 3.01 -7.30 8.76
CA ASP A 23 3.30 -7.51 7.34
C ASP A 23 4.77 -7.88 7.21
N PRO A 24 5.12 -9.16 6.95
CA PRO A 24 6.52 -9.55 6.91
C PRO A 24 7.17 -9.00 5.65
N SER A 25 8.38 -8.48 5.80
CA SER A 25 9.24 -8.18 4.65
C SER A 25 9.45 -9.45 3.82
N LEU A 26 9.57 -9.25 2.51
CA LEU A 26 9.90 -10.28 1.56
C LEU A 26 11.26 -10.94 1.89
N ALA A 27 11.30 -12.25 1.69
CA ALA A 27 12.55 -13.01 1.69
C ALA A 27 13.53 -12.41 0.69
N GLU A 28 14.83 -12.36 1.02
CA GLU A 28 15.85 -11.70 0.21
C GLU A 28 15.84 -12.18 -1.25
N ALA A 29 15.59 -13.47 -1.46
CA ALA A 29 15.58 -14.11 -2.78
C ALA A 29 14.46 -13.62 -3.72
N VAL A 30 13.44 -12.92 -3.21
CA VAL A 30 12.33 -12.35 -4.03
C VAL A 30 12.28 -10.82 -4.00
N ARG A 31 13.28 -10.17 -3.38
CA ARG A 31 13.42 -8.71 -3.44
C ARG A 31 13.86 -8.28 -4.83
N LEU A 32 13.25 -7.23 -5.36
CA LEU A 32 13.56 -6.72 -6.70
C LEU A 32 14.98 -6.14 -6.73
N PRO A 33 15.90 -6.63 -7.58
CA PRO A 33 17.18 -5.96 -7.82
C PRO A 33 16.97 -4.63 -8.55
N VAL A 34 17.70 -3.60 -8.12
CA VAL A 34 17.70 -2.25 -8.72
C VAL A 34 19.13 -1.88 -9.06
N TRP A 35 19.41 -1.74 -10.35
CA TRP A 35 20.74 -1.39 -10.86
C TRP A 35 20.97 0.12 -10.77
N GLU A 36 21.61 0.55 -9.70
CA GLU A 36 21.70 1.97 -9.32
C GLU A 36 22.59 2.79 -10.26
N THR A 37 23.51 2.14 -10.98
CA THR A 37 24.47 2.77 -11.91
C THR A 37 24.11 2.58 -13.38
N ALA A 38 23.12 1.74 -13.69
CA ALA A 38 22.71 1.47 -15.07
C ALA A 38 21.79 2.58 -15.59
N THR A 39 21.71 2.72 -16.92
CA THR A 39 20.67 3.56 -17.53
C THR A 39 19.29 2.98 -17.22
N THR A 40 18.25 3.82 -17.14
CA THR A 40 16.88 3.38 -16.88
C THR A 40 16.44 2.28 -17.86
N ALA A 41 16.83 2.37 -19.13
CA ALA A 41 16.54 1.37 -20.15
C ALA A 41 17.18 0.01 -19.84
N ASN A 42 18.47 -0.01 -19.49
CA ASN A 42 19.17 -1.25 -19.13
C ASN A 42 18.58 -1.81 -17.83
N ALA A 43 18.50 -1.00 -16.76
CA ALA A 43 17.91 -1.43 -15.49
C ALA A 43 16.50 -2.01 -15.63
N THR A 44 15.69 -1.48 -16.56
CA THR A 44 14.36 -2.02 -16.86
C THR A 44 14.44 -3.40 -17.51
N LYS A 45 15.29 -3.53 -18.54
CA LYS A 45 15.50 -4.80 -19.24
C LYS A 45 15.96 -5.89 -18.26
N ASP A 46 16.94 -5.55 -17.42
CA ASP A 46 17.56 -6.49 -16.49
C ASP A 46 16.58 -6.86 -15.36
N ALA A 47 15.76 -5.92 -14.90
CA ALA A 47 14.67 -6.21 -13.96
C ALA A 47 13.61 -7.14 -14.56
N ALA A 48 13.21 -6.92 -15.81
CA ALA A 48 12.26 -7.78 -16.51
C ALA A 48 12.82 -9.20 -16.71
N GLN A 49 14.09 -9.32 -17.08
CA GLN A 49 14.78 -10.61 -17.23
C GLN A 49 14.92 -11.35 -15.90
N TRP A 50 15.34 -10.66 -14.83
CA TRP A 50 15.42 -11.25 -13.50
C TRP A 50 14.08 -11.80 -13.03
N VAL A 51 13.00 -11.03 -13.21
CA VAL A 51 11.65 -11.47 -12.86
C VAL A 51 11.24 -12.69 -13.68
N TYR A 52 11.51 -12.70 -14.99
CA TYR A 52 11.22 -13.85 -15.83
C TYR A 52 11.90 -15.09 -15.29
N GLU A 53 13.22 -15.07 -15.07
CA GLU A 53 13.94 -16.22 -14.53
C GLU A 53 13.42 -16.66 -13.17
N LYS A 54 13.09 -15.70 -12.30
CA LYS A 54 12.64 -15.99 -10.94
C LYS A 54 11.25 -16.63 -10.89
N PHE A 55 10.35 -16.21 -11.78
CA PHE A 55 8.93 -16.54 -11.72
C PHE A 55 8.40 -17.28 -12.97
N LYS A 56 9.25 -17.75 -13.88
CA LYS A 56 8.84 -18.43 -15.14
C LYS A 56 7.93 -19.64 -14.98
N ASN A 57 7.93 -20.27 -13.80
CA ASN A 57 7.09 -21.43 -13.49
C ASN A 57 5.69 -21.04 -12.95
N THR A 58 5.39 -19.75 -12.81
CA THR A 58 4.05 -19.28 -12.43
C THR A 58 3.11 -19.23 -13.64
N PRO A 59 1.78 -19.22 -13.44
CA PRO A 59 0.83 -19.05 -14.54
C PRO A 59 1.14 -17.81 -15.39
N GLU A 60 1.00 -17.91 -16.70
CA GLU A 60 1.45 -16.87 -17.63
C GLU A 60 0.85 -15.48 -17.35
N ALA A 61 -0.43 -15.41 -16.96
CA ALA A 61 -1.08 -14.16 -16.59
C ALA A 61 -0.45 -13.48 -15.34
N VAL A 62 0.01 -14.28 -14.39
CA VAL A 62 0.71 -13.84 -13.17
C VAL A 62 2.12 -13.38 -13.53
N LEU A 63 2.86 -14.16 -14.32
CA LEU A 63 4.20 -13.82 -14.81
C LEU A 63 4.21 -12.48 -15.56
N ARG A 64 3.24 -12.27 -16.47
CA ARG A 64 3.07 -10.99 -17.18
C ARG A 64 2.94 -9.82 -16.22
N THR A 65 2.15 -9.97 -15.16
CA THR A 65 1.93 -8.91 -14.17
C THR A 65 3.20 -8.64 -13.36
N TYR A 66 3.93 -9.68 -12.93
CA TYR A 66 5.23 -9.54 -12.28
C TYR A 66 6.23 -8.75 -13.15
N ILE A 67 6.36 -9.10 -14.43
CA ILE A 67 7.31 -8.44 -15.34
C ILE A 67 6.96 -6.95 -15.47
N ASN A 68 5.69 -6.64 -15.73
CA ASN A 68 5.25 -5.27 -15.88
C ASN A 68 5.34 -4.46 -14.57
N ALA A 69 5.19 -5.11 -13.42
CA ALA A 69 5.42 -4.50 -12.11
C ALA A 69 6.89 -4.11 -11.91
N ALA A 70 7.83 -4.99 -12.25
CA ALA A 70 9.26 -4.66 -12.19
C ALA A 70 9.62 -3.51 -13.14
N VAL A 71 9.10 -3.54 -14.36
CA VAL A 71 9.28 -2.47 -15.35
C VAL A 71 8.81 -1.12 -14.79
N ILE A 72 7.59 -1.03 -14.25
CA ILE A 72 7.08 0.24 -13.73
C ILE A 72 7.73 0.66 -12.42
N CYS A 73 8.20 -0.29 -11.60
CA CYS A 73 8.97 0.03 -10.40
C CYS A 73 10.28 0.75 -10.73
N VAL A 74 10.97 0.31 -11.79
CA VAL A 74 12.21 0.93 -12.27
C VAL A 74 11.91 2.20 -13.07
N GLN A 75 11.14 2.12 -14.14
CA GLN A 75 10.88 3.26 -15.04
C GLN A 75 10.10 4.39 -14.38
N GLY A 76 9.19 4.04 -13.46
CA GLY A 76 8.38 4.99 -12.72
C GLY A 76 9.05 5.53 -11.46
N GLY A 77 10.27 5.09 -11.14
CA GLY A 77 10.99 5.50 -9.94
C GLY A 77 10.23 5.14 -8.65
N LEU A 78 9.59 3.98 -8.59
CA LEU A 78 8.87 3.56 -7.38
C LEU A 78 9.78 2.94 -6.34
N CYS A 79 10.99 2.50 -6.70
CA CYS A 79 12.01 2.12 -5.72
C CYS A 79 12.70 3.39 -5.20
N ARG A 80 12.59 3.67 -3.89
CA ARG A 80 13.11 4.89 -3.26
C ARG A 80 13.84 4.58 -1.96
N LYS A 81 14.75 5.46 -1.54
CA LYS A 81 15.48 5.37 -0.27
C LYS A 81 14.96 6.38 0.76
N VAL A 82 15.04 6.01 2.03
CA VAL A 82 14.91 6.90 3.18
C VAL A 82 16.27 6.97 3.87
N GLY A 83 16.99 8.07 3.65
CA GLY A 83 18.40 8.13 4.03
C GLY A 83 19.19 7.06 3.27
N THR A 84 19.79 6.12 4.00
CA THR A 84 20.54 4.99 3.42
C THR A 84 19.72 3.70 3.32
N SER A 85 18.51 3.66 3.88
CA SER A 85 17.66 2.46 3.90
C SER A 85 16.72 2.44 2.71
N ASN A 86 16.43 1.25 2.20
CA ASN A 86 15.47 1.06 1.11
C ASN A 86 14.04 1.22 1.64
N ASP A 87 13.22 1.97 0.92
CA ASP A 87 11.78 2.04 1.15
C ASP A 87 11.07 1.09 0.19
N GLY A 88 10.59 -0.02 0.74
CA GLY A 88 10.16 -1.20 -0.01
C GLY A 88 11.23 -2.30 -0.03
N ASP A 89 10.81 -3.50 -0.43
CA ASP A 89 11.64 -4.70 -0.45
C ASP A 89 12.32 -4.89 -1.81
N TRP A 90 13.30 -4.04 -2.04
CA TRP A 90 14.18 -4.09 -3.20
C TRP A 90 15.64 -4.03 -2.73
N LYS A 91 16.56 -4.42 -3.60
CA LYS A 91 18.01 -4.51 -3.32
C LYS A 91 18.76 -3.67 -4.34
N GLY A 92 19.49 -2.66 -3.88
CA GLY A 92 20.44 -1.95 -4.72
C GLY A 92 21.56 -2.90 -5.16
N THR A 93 21.91 -2.85 -6.44
CA THR A 93 23.06 -3.55 -7.00
C THR A 93 23.86 -2.62 -7.90
N THR A 94 25.17 -2.73 -7.82
CA THR A 94 26.13 -2.03 -8.68
C THR A 94 26.76 -2.96 -9.71
N ALA A 95 26.44 -4.26 -9.66
CA ALA A 95 26.93 -5.25 -10.61
C ALA A 95 26.48 -4.88 -12.02
N SER A 96 27.40 -4.95 -13.00
CA SER A 96 27.10 -4.63 -14.40
C SER A 96 26.03 -5.56 -14.92
N ALA A 97 24.94 -4.98 -15.39
CA ALA A 97 23.63 -5.61 -15.44
C ALA A 97 23.40 -6.66 -16.55
N CYS A 98 24.42 -7.07 -17.32
CA CYS A 98 24.20 -7.77 -18.60
C CYS A 98 24.90 -9.12 -18.79
N THR A 99 25.60 -9.68 -17.80
CA THR A 99 26.43 -10.89 -18.03
C THR A 99 25.96 -12.18 -17.37
N GLU A 100 24.91 -12.16 -16.55
CA GLU A 100 24.53 -13.35 -15.76
C GLU A 100 23.24 -14.06 -16.21
N PHE A 101 22.39 -13.40 -17.00
CA PHE A 101 21.14 -14.02 -17.45
C PHE A 101 21.34 -14.69 -18.81
N ASN A 102 21.45 -16.03 -18.80
CA ASN A 102 21.47 -16.87 -20.01
C ASN A 102 20.07 -17.00 -20.64
N THR A 103 19.42 -15.87 -20.92
CA THR A 103 18.11 -15.85 -21.58
C THR A 103 18.28 -16.09 -23.07
N THR A 104 17.59 -17.10 -23.61
CA THR A 104 17.60 -17.37 -25.06
C THR A 104 16.96 -16.22 -25.84
N ALA A 105 17.22 -16.14 -27.14
CA ALA A 105 16.60 -15.12 -28.00
C ALA A 105 15.06 -15.21 -28.00
N GLU A 106 14.53 -16.43 -27.92
CA GLU A 106 13.09 -16.71 -27.84
C GLU A 106 12.48 -16.20 -26.53
N GLU A 107 13.15 -16.43 -25.41
CA GLU A 107 12.73 -15.91 -24.11
C GLU A 107 12.81 -14.39 -24.04
N ALA A 108 13.86 -13.78 -24.62
CA ALA A 108 13.98 -12.33 -24.71
C ALA A 108 12.83 -11.71 -25.53
N ALA A 109 12.46 -12.36 -26.65
CA ALA A 109 11.31 -11.96 -27.45
C ALA A 109 9.99 -12.12 -26.67
N ARG A 110 9.85 -13.21 -25.91
CA ARG A 110 8.68 -13.48 -25.06
C ARG A 110 8.51 -12.44 -23.96
N ILE A 111 9.58 -12.11 -23.24
CA ILE A 111 9.58 -11.06 -22.21
C ILE A 111 9.16 -9.73 -22.81
N SER A 112 9.76 -9.36 -23.95
CA SER A 112 9.41 -8.12 -24.66
C SER A 112 7.94 -8.10 -25.07
N GLY A 113 7.40 -9.22 -25.55
CA GLY A 113 5.99 -9.37 -25.90
C GLY A 113 5.01 -9.28 -24.72
N TYR A 114 5.48 -9.42 -23.48
CA TYR A 114 4.65 -9.25 -22.28
C TYR A 114 4.53 -7.80 -21.83
N ILE A 115 5.49 -6.95 -22.20
CA ILE A 115 5.53 -5.56 -21.77
C ILE A 115 4.60 -4.75 -22.66
N SER A 116 3.55 -4.18 -22.06
CA SER A 116 2.61 -3.31 -22.77
C SER A 116 2.09 -2.22 -21.83
N ASN A 117 1.64 -1.09 -22.40
CA ASN A 117 1.10 0.01 -21.60
C ASN A 117 -0.09 -0.43 -20.74
N ASP A 118 -0.96 -1.30 -21.26
CA ASP A 118 -2.11 -1.85 -20.52
C ASP A 118 -1.65 -2.71 -19.34
N ASN A 119 -0.68 -3.62 -19.55
CA ASN A 119 -0.16 -4.46 -18.47
C ASN A 119 0.61 -3.64 -17.42
N VAL A 120 1.35 -2.61 -17.83
CA VAL A 120 2.02 -1.66 -16.93
C VAL A 120 1.00 -0.92 -16.07
N GLN A 121 -0.08 -0.42 -16.67
CA GLN A 121 -1.14 0.26 -15.92
C GLN A 121 -1.85 -0.67 -14.93
N LYS A 122 -2.13 -1.92 -15.33
CA LYS A 122 -2.70 -2.95 -14.44
C LYS A 122 -1.78 -3.27 -13.27
N ALA A 123 -0.50 -3.52 -13.53
CA ALA A 123 0.50 -3.79 -12.49
C ALA A 123 0.63 -2.60 -11.52
N LEU A 124 0.69 -1.38 -12.05
CA LEU A 124 0.76 -0.16 -11.24
C LEU A 124 -0.51 0.06 -10.41
N THR A 125 -1.69 -0.22 -10.97
CA THR A 125 -2.97 -0.17 -10.24
C THR A 125 -2.95 -1.12 -9.04
N LEU A 126 -2.41 -2.33 -9.22
CA LEU A 126 -2.29 -3.31 -8.15
C LEU A 126 -1.27 -2.88 -7.09
N ILE A 127 -0.13 -2.33 -7.49
CA ILE A 127 0.84 -1.73 -6.56
C ILE A 127 0.17 -0.64 -5.71
N VAL A 128 -0.51 0.32 -6.34
CA VAL A 128 -1.18 1.41 -5.62
C VAL A 128 -2.28 0.86 -4.71
N ALA A 129 -3.04 -0.15 -5.15
CA ALA A 129 -4.07 -0.79 -4.34
C ALA A 129 -3.49 -1.45 -3.09
N THR A 130 -2.35 -2.14 -3.19
CA THR A 130 -1.68 -2.74 -2.03
C THR A 130 -1.22 -1.68 -1.02
N LYS A 131 -0.71 -0.54 -1.49
CA LYS A 131 -0.33 0.58 -0.61
C LYS A 131 -1.53 1.26 0.02
N ALA A 132 -2.64 1.41 -0.71
CA ALA A 132 -3.89 1.88 -0.15
C ALA A 132 -4.40 0.91 0.93
N ASN A 133 -4.32 -0.40 0.70
CA ASN A 133 -4.76 -1.39 1.67
C ASN A 133 -3.89 -1.39 2.95
N TRP A 134 -2.57 -1.27 2.79
CA TRP A 134 -1.64 -1.06 3.91
C TRP A 134 -1.98 0.21 4.69
N TRP A 135 -2.23 1.33 3.99
CA TRP A 135 -2.57 2.60 4.61
C TRP A 135 -3.85 2.55 5.44
N LEU A 136 -4.86 1.82 4.94
CA LEU A 136 -6.19 1.76 5.55
C LEU A 136 -6.30 0.69 6.63
N THR A 137 -5.65 -0.45 6.47
CA THR A 137 -5.85 -1.61 7.34
C THR A 137 -4.58 -2.20 7.94
N ASN A 138 -3.38 -1.73 7.54
CA ASN A 138 -2.06 -2.28 7.89
C ASN A 138 -2.00 -3.79 7.66
N HIS A 139 -2.83 -4.28 6.75
CA HIS A 139 -2.93 -5.66 6.37
C HIS A 139 -2.56 -5.74 4.89
N THR A 140 -1.54 -6.51 4.58
CA THR A 140 -1.25 -6.93 3.19
C THR A 140 -1.62 -8.40 2.97
N GLY A 141 -2.13 -9.07 4.01
CA GLY A 141 -2.57 -10.44 3.94
C GLY A 141 -1.48 -11.41 4.33
N GLN A 142 -1.44 -11.83 5.59
CA GLN A 142 -0.81 -13.11 5.92
C GLN A 142 -1.74 -14.21 5.37
N ASN A 143 -1.42 -14.72 4.17
CA ASN A 143 -2.11 -15.79 3.44
C ASN A 143 -3.49 -15.46 2.81
N GLU A 144 -4.10 -14.29 3.06
CA GLU A 144 -5.30 -13.85 2.33
C GLU A 144 -5.27 -12.36 2.00
N VAL A 145 -5.53 -12.01 0.74
CA VAL A 145 -5.75 -10.61 0.35
C VAL A 145 -7.12 -10.17 0.83
N VAL A 146 -7.17 -9.05 1.55
CA VAL A 146 -8.39 -8.45 2.09
C VAL A 146 -8.61 -7.03 1.56
N GLY A 147 -9.78 -6.48 1.86
CA GLY A 147 -10.09 -5.07 1.63
C GLY A 147 -10.03 -4.65 0.16
N TYR A 148 -9.43 -3.48 -0.06
CA TYR A 148 -9.38 -2.85 -1.37
C TYR A 148 -8.57 -3.64 -2.40
N THR A 149 -7.42 -4.21 -2.01
CA THR A 149 -6.60 -5.01 -2.92
C THR A 149 -7.35 -6.24 -3.43
N LYS A 150 -8.14 -6.92 -2.57
CA LYS A 150 -8.94 -8.09 -2.96
C LYS A 150 -9.93 -7.74 -4.06
N LYS A 151 -10.58 -6.57 -3.93
CA LYS A 151 -11.55 -6.08 -4.90
C LYS A 151 -10.89 -5.76 -6.24
N VAL A 152 -9.74 -5.09 -6.23
CA VAL A 152 -8.96 -4.81 -7.45
C VAL A 152 -8.51 -6.10 -8.13
N LEU A 153 -8.00 -7.07 -7.36
CA LEU A 153 -7.63 -8.38 -7.88
C LEU A 153 -8.83 -9.12 -8.48
N THR A 154 -10.00 -9.04 -7.84
CA THR A 154 -11.22 -9.69 -8.33
C THR A 154 -11.67 -9.12 -9.68
N ILE A 155 -11.53 -7.80 -9.88
CA ILE A 155 -11.82 -7.16 -11.16
C ILE A 155 -10.81 -7.59 -12.24
N GLN A 156 -9.54 -7.73 -11.89
CA GLN A 156 -8.47 -7.98 -12.85
C GLN A 156 -8.31 -9.48 -13.21
N PHE A 157 -8.54 -10.38 -12.25
CA PHE A 157 -8.29 -11.82 -12.38
C PHE A 157 -9.53 -12.69 -12.17
N GLY A 158 -10.69 -12.10 -11.86
CA GLY A 158 -11.94 -12.82 -11.58
C GLY A 158 -12.13 -13.19 -10.10
N MET A 159 -13.26 -13.82 -9.77
CA MET A 159 -13.65 -14.08 -8.37
C MET A 159 -12.78 -15.11 -7.63
N GLN A 160 -12.14 -16.03 -8.36
CA GLN A 160 -11.29 -17.06 -7.76
C GLN A 160 -9.84 -16.60 -7.77
N LEU A 161 -9.40 -16.02 -6.66
CA LEU A 161 -8.02 -15.61 -6.46
C LEU A 161 -7.19 -16.82 -5.99
N THR A 162 -6.28 -17.31 -6.84
CA THR A 162 -5.35 -18.38 -6.50
C THR A 162 -4.24 -17.88 -5.57
N SER A 163 -3.52 -18.81 -4.93
CA SER A 163 -2.35 -18.48 -4.10
C SER A 163 -1.30 -17.69 -4.89
N ASP A 164 -1.06 -18.03 -6.16
CA ASP A 164 -0.10 -17.33 -7.00
C ASP A 164 -0.46 -15.85 -7.20
N ILE A 165 -1.75 -15.54 -7.37
CA ILE A 165 -2.24 -14.17 -7.53
C ILE A 165 -2.06 -13.39 -6.21
N VAL A 166 -2.35 -14.02 -5.07
CA VAL A 166 -2.17 -13.43 -3.74
C VAL A 166 -0.69 -13.15 -3.47
N THR A 167 0.18 -14.13 -3.69
CA THR A 167 1.64 -14.00 -3.54
C THR A 167 2.21 -12.93 -4.48
N MET A 168 1.72 -12.87 -5.72
CA MET A 168 2.10 -11.82 -6.66
C MET A 168 1.72 -10.44 -6.16
N ALA A 169 0.47 -10.23 -5.71
CA ALA A 169 0.03 -8.94 -5.19
C ALA A 169 0.88 -8.48 -3.99
N HIS A 170 1.15 -9.40 -3.05
CA HIS A 170 2.02 -9.12 -1.90
C HIS A 170 3.43 -8.73 -2.35
N THR A 171 4.04 -9.54 -3.23
CA THR A 171 5.41 -9.34 -3.72
C THR A 171 5.58 -8.01 -4.44
N ILE A 172 4.74 -7.72 -5.45
CA ILE A 172 4.89 -6.48 -6.23
C ILE A 172 4.54 -5.24 -5.41
N GLY A 173 3.60 -5.38 -4.47
CA GLY A 173 3.24 -4.31 -3.54
C GLY A 173 4.41 -3.95 -2.65
N HIS A 174 5.21 -4.92 -2.23
CA HIS A 174 6.39 -4.70 -1.39
C HIS A 174 7.58 -4.10 -2.15
N TRP A 175 7.76 -4.38 -3.43
CA TRP A 175 8.85 -3.78 -4.22
C TRP A 175 8.79 -2.25 -4.27
N ALA A 176 7.59 -1.66 -4.29
CA ALA A 176 7.41 -0.21 -4.38
C ALA A 176 7.53 0.50 -3.03
N SER A 177 8.04 1.74 -3.06
CA SER A 177 8.11 2.65 -1.92
C SER A 177 6.72 3.06 -1.45
N THR A 178 6.41 2.75 -0.18
CA THR A 178 5.17 3.18 0.46
C THR A 178 5.14 4.70 0.63
N ILE A 179 6.26 5.30 1.05
CA ILE A 179 6.35 6.74 1.29
C ILE A 179 6.14 7.52 -0.01
N ASN A 180 6.73 7.07 -1.13
CA ASN A 180 6.56 7.73 -2.43
C ASN A 180 5.11 7.66 -2.92
N VAL A 181 4.44 6.52 -2.79
CA VAL A 181 3.02 6.39 -3.20
C VAL A 181 2.13 7.29 -2.35
N LEU A 182 2.37 7.40 -1.04
CA LEU A 182 1.60 8.31 -0.17
C LEU A 182 1.84 9.80 -0.51
N ARG A 183 3.06 10.15 -0.93
CA ARG A 183 3.36 11.51 -1.43
C ARG A 183 2.63 11.78 -2.74
N MET A 184 2.60 10.82 -3.66
CA MET A 184 1.80 10.93 -4.90
C MET A 184 0.30 11.07 -4.60
N ALA A 185 -0.16 10.50 -3.49
CA ALA A 185 -1.53 10.65 -2.98
C ALA A 185 -1.79 11.99 -2.26
N ASN A 186 -0.81 12.89 -2.21
CA ASN A 186 -0.86 14.18 -1.52
C ASN A 186 -1.12 14.09 -0.01
N ILE A 187 -0.69 13.00 0.64
CA ILE A 187 -0.77 12.89 2.10
C ILE A 187 0.25 13.82 2.75
N ARG A 188 -0.24 14.75 3.58
CA ARG A 188 0.57 15.76 4.25
C ARG A 188 1.45 15.14 5.35
N GLY A 189 2.61 15.75 5.59
CA GLY A 189 3.53 15.36 6.68
C GLY A 189 4.32 14.09 6.42
N ILE A 190 4.25 13.53 5.21
CA ILE A 190 5.08 12.40 4.78
C ILE A 190 6.51 12.89 4.51
N ARG A 191 7.50 12.19 5.04
CA ARG A 191 8.92 12.54 4.90
C ARG A 191 9.40 12.50 3.45
N ASN A 192 10.56 13.10 3.20
CA ASN A 192 11.21 13.04 1.89
C ASN A 192 11.87 11.68 1.65
N VAL A 193 11.95 11.30 0.38
CA VAL A 193 12.63 10.11 -0.12
C VAL A 193 13.61 10.51 -1.22
N LEU A 194 14.61 9.66 -1.42
CA LEU A 194 15.64 9.80 -2.44
C LEU A 194 15.43 8.75 -3.53
N ASP A 195 15.85 9.09 -4.74
CA ASP A 195 15.79 8.20 -5.89
C ASP A 195 16.78 7.04 -5.72
N ALA A 196 16.33 5.80 -5.96
CA ALA A 196 17.21 4.63 -5.92
C ALA A 196 17.95 4.37 -7.24
N SER A 197 17.39 4.82 -8.36
CA SER A 197 17.91 4.61 -9.72
C SER A 197 17.86 5.93 -10.48
N PRO A 198 18.79 6.18 -11.43
CA PRO A 198 18.83 7.43 -12.19
C PRO A 198 17.55 7.64 -13.01
N ASN A 199 17.03 8.87 -12.91
CA ASN A 199 15.93 9.48 -13.66
C ASN A 199 14.78 8.55 -14.08
N ALA A 200 13.65 8.65 -13.37
CA ALA A 200 12.41 8.03 -13.80
C ALA A 200 12.06 8.49 -15.24
N ALA A 201 11.83 7.51 -16.13
CA ALA A 201 11.41 7.76 -17.52
C ALA A 201 9.89 8.00 -17.63
N ILE A 202 9.14 7.57 -16.62
CA ILE A 202 7.69 7.67 -16.54
C ILE A 202 7.30 8.53 -15.34
N THR A 203 6.54 9.60 -15.59
CA THR A 203 5.90 10.38 -14.52
C THR A 203 4.59 9.70 -14.14
N ILE A 204 4.48 9.26 -12.89
CA ILE A 204 3.25 8.66 -12.36
C ILE A 204 2.47 9.70 -11.57
N THR A 205 1.18 9.82 -11.88
CA THR A 205 0.23 10.64 -11.12
C THR A 205 -0.97 9.81 -10.69
N LEU A 206 -1.52 10.09 -9.51
CA LEU A 206 -2.78 9.50 -9.07
C LEU A 206 -3.93 10.43 -9.47
N SER A 207 -5.01 9.86 -10.00
CA SER A 207 -6.29 10.55 -10.18
C SER A 207 -6.84 11.05 -8.83
N GLU A 208 -7.73 12.05 -8.86
CA GLU A 208 -8.40 12.53 -7.64
C GLU A 208 -9.18 11.41 -6.94
N ASP A 209 -9.85 10.55 -7.70
CA ASP A 209 -10.53 9.36 -7.17
C ASP A 209 -9.59 8.42 -6.43
N ALA A 210 -8.38 8.22 -6.98
CA ALA A 210 -7.36 7.43 -6.31
C ALA A 210 -6.89 8.09 -5.01
N LYS A 211 -6.65 9.41 -5.03
CA LYS A 211 -6.25 10.18 -3.84
C LYS A 211 -7.31 10.14 -2.73
N MET A 212 -8.59 10.20 -3.09
CA MET A 212 -9.70 10.12 -2.13
C MET A 212 -9.65 8.86 -1.26
N ARG A 213 -9.12 7.73 -1.78
CA ARG A 213 -8.97 6.50 -1.00
C ARG A 213 -7.96 6.66 0.15
N PHE A 214 -6.89 7.42 -0.07
CA PHE A 214 -5.88 7.71 0.95
C PHE A 214 -6.32 8.81 1.92
N ASN A 215 -7.25 9.70 1.53
CA ASN A 215 -7.81 10.74 2.39
C ASN A 215 -8.85 10.25 3.41
N SER A 216 -8.93 8.94 3.62
CA SER A 216 -9.77 8.35 4.66
C SER A 216 -8.97 8.01 5.92
N MET A 217 -9.66 7.57 6.96
CA MET A 217 -9.09 7.36 8.29
C MET A 217 -7.99 6.27 8.23
N PRO A 218 -6.75 6.57 8.66
CA PRO A 218 -5.62 5.69 8.48
C PRO A 218 -5.68 4.50 9.45
N THR A 219 -4.86 3.48 9.21
CA THR A 219 -4.77 2.37 10.15
C THR A 219 -4.46 2.82 11.58
N ALA A 220 -4.92 2.06 12.57
CA ALA A 220 -4.94 2.35 14.00
C ALA A 220 -5.98 3.38 14.45
N THR A 221 -6.78 3.94 13.54
CA THR A 221 -7.87 4.87 13.89
C THR A 221 -9.27 4.22 13.81
N HIS A 222 -9.36 2.91 13.56
CA HIS A 222 -10.62 2.19 13.39
C HIS A 222 -11.59 2.31 14.57
N ARG A 223 -11.09 2.36 15.81
CA ARG A 223 -11.94 2.58 17.00
C ARG A 223 -12.71 3.89 16.89
N LEU A 224 -12.05 4.95 16.45
CA LEU A 224 -12.66 6.26 16.23
C LEU A 224 -13.65 6.24 15.05
N VAL A 225 -13.33 5.49 13.99
CA VAL A 225 -14.25 5.28 12.85
C VAL A 225 -15.55 4.59 13.30
N VAL A 226 -15.43 3.49 14.04
CA VAL A 226 -16.58 2.73 14.56
C VAL A 226 -17.39 3.59 15.53
N ALA A 227 -16.72 4.29 16.45
CA ALA A 227 -17.39 5.21 17.38
C ALA A 227 -18.14 6.33 16.64
N TYR A 228 -17.53 6.94 15.63
CA TYR A 228 -18.15 7.99 14.82
C TYR A 228 -19.37 7.49 14.05
N GLU A 229 -19.28 6.36 13.35
CA GLU A 229 -20.42 5.83 12.60
C GLU A 229 -21.53 5.31 13.52
N SER A 230 -21.19 4.77 14.69
CA SER A 230 -22.16 4.38 15.72
C SER A 230 -22.89 5.60 16.28
N ALA A 231 -22.14 6.65 16.65
CA ALA A 231 -22.69 7.91 17.13
C ALA A 231 -23.59 8.59 16.10
N LYS A 232 -23.16 8.62 14.83
CA LYS A 232 -23.92 9.18 13.72
C LYS A 232 -25.24 8.44 13.47
N ARG A 233 -25.27 7.12 13.65
CA ARG A 233 -26.51 6.32 13.58
C ARG A 233 -27.39 6.56 14.81
N LEU A 234 -26.81 6.52 16.01
CA LEU A 234 -27.52 6.68 17.28
C LEU A 234 -28.17 8.05 17.39
N THR A 235 -27.45 9.14 17.07
CA THR A 235 -27.96 10.52 17.09
C THR A 235 -29.14 10.77 16.16
N ARG A 236 -29.33 9.93 15.15
CA ARG A 236 -30.49 9.96 14.24
C ARG A 236 -31.64 9.06 14.71
N SER A 237 -31.42 8.27 15.75
CA SER A 237 -32.40 7.32 16.28
C SER A 237 -33.32 7.99 17.32
N PRO A 238 -34.62 7.67 17.33
CA PRO A 238 -35.55 8.17 18.36
C PRO A 238 -35.13 7.81 19.80
N VAL A 239 -34.37 6.72 19.97
CA VAL A 239 -33.93 6.25 21.30
C VAL A 239 -32.73 7.02 21.86
N VAL A 240 -32.13 7.96 21.12
CA VAL A 240 -30.96 8.73 21.62
C VAL A 240 -31.26 9.47 22.91
N LYS A 241 -32.52 9.92 23.10
CA LYS A 241 -32.96 10.61 24.33
C LYS A 241 -32.89 9.73 25.58
N LEU A 242 -32.85 8.41 25.38
CA LEU A 242 -32.75 7.40 26.45
C LEU A 242 -31.30 6.93 26.65
N CYS A 243 -30.36 7.40 25.82
CA CYS A 243 -28.96 7.03 25.95
C CYS A 243 -28.28 7.91 27.01
N PRO A 244 -27.86 7.35 28.16
CA PRO A 244 -27.02 8.10 29.09
C PRO A 244 -25.71 8.48 28.39
N GLY A 245 -25.19 9.68 28.68
CA GLY A 245 -23.93 10.16 28.09
C GLY A 245 -24.01 10.51 26.59
N ALA A 246 -25.21 10.71 26.02
CA ALA A 246 -25.34 11.10 24.60
C ALA A 246 -24.59 12.40 24.23
N SER A 247 -24.34 13.27 25.21
CA SER A 247 -23.48 14.46 25.06
C SER A 247 -22.04 14.12 24.71
N ASP A 248 -21.54 12.97 25.15
CA ASP A 248 -20.13 12.59 24.99
C ASP A 248 -19.80 12.29 23.52
N PHE A 249 -20.81 11.93 22.71
CA PHE A 249 -20.66 11.78 21.26
C PHE A 249 -20.24 13.09 20.56
N ALA A 250 -20.48 14.26 21.18
CA ALA A 250 -20.07 15.54 20.62
C ALA A 250 -18.54 15.66 20.50
N SER A 251 -17.75 14.99 21.35
CA SER A 251 -16.29 15.06 21.27
C SER A 251 -15.70 14.21 20.14
N ILE A 252 -16.45 13.27 19.56
CA ILE A 252 -15.96 12.39 18.50
C ILE A 252 -15.71 13.18 17.20
N VAL A 253 -16.58 14.14 16.89
CA VAL A 253 -16.48 14.96 15.67
C VAL A 253 -15.15 15.73 15.61
N PRO A 254 -14.77 16.55 16.62
CA PRO A 254 -13.49 17.23 16.60
C PRO A 254 -12.29 16.28 16.68
N MET A 255 -12.40 15.13 17.37
CA MET A 255 -11.33 14.12 17.35
C MET A 255 -11.11 13.56 15.94
N ARG A 256 -12.19 13.23 15.23
CA ARG A 256 -12.11 12.78 13.83
C ARG A 256 -11.53 13.86 12.92
N ALA A 257 -11.96 15.11 13.09
CA ALA A 257 -11.41 16.24 12.33
C ALA A 257 -9.90 16.37 12.53
N GLY A 258 -9.42 16.33 13.79
CA GLY A 258 -7.99 16.40 14.09
C GLY A 258 -7.17 15.25 13.48
N VAL A 259 -7.72 14.04 13.41
CA VAL A 259 -7.07 12.93 12.70
C VAL A 259 -6.98 13.22 11.19
N LEU A 260 -8.06 13.69 10.57
CA LEU A 260 -8.11 13.98 9.13
C LEU A 260 -7.17 15.14 8.73
N GLU A 261 -6.93 16.11 9.61
CA GLU A 261 -5.97 17.20 9.38
C GLU A 261 -4.51 16.73 9.36
N SER A 262 -4.20 15.60 10.00
CA SER A 262 -2.84 15.07 10.16
C SER A 262 -2.81 13.54 10.10
N LEU A 263 -3.28 12.97 8.98
CA LEU A 263 -3.42 11.52 8.80
C LEU A 263 -2.12 10.75 9.08
N SER A 264 -1.00 11.22 8.54
CA SER A 264 0.33 10.59 8.67
C SER A 264 0.79 10.41 10.12
N LYS A 265 0.45 11.35 11.00
CA LYS A 265 0.80 11.30 12.44
C LYS A 265 -0.05 10.30 13.24
N HIS A 266 -1.20 9.89 12.71
CA HIS A 266 -2.13 9.00 13.39
C HIS A 266 -2.09 7.56 12.85
N HIS A 267 -1.35 7.31 11.76
CA HIS A 267 -1.11 5.98 11.24
C HIS A 267 -0.28 5.11 12.21
N ILE A 268 -0.42 3.78 12.14
CA ILE A 268 0.32 2.86 13.02
C ILE A 268 1.85 2.97 12.84
N GLY A 269 2.31 3.21 11.62
CA GLY A 269 3.71 3.44 11.26
C GLY A 269 4.13 4.91 11.22
N ALA A 270 3.52 5.79 12.02
CA ALA A 270 3.75 7.25 11.96
C ALA A 270 5.23 7.64 12.01
N SER A 271 6.03 7.10 12.94
CA SER A 271 7.46 7.46 13.05
C SER A 271 8.27 7.12 11.79
N TYR A 272 7.96 6.00 11.14
CA TYR A 272 8.57 5.63 9.85
C TYR A 272 8.16 6.62 8.74
N LEU A 273 6.87 6.98 8.68
CA LEU A 273 6.30 7.86 7.65
C LEU A 273 6.74 9.31 7.77
N THR A 274 6.82 9.86 8.98
CA THR A 274 7.11 11.28 9.22
C THR A 274 8.57 11.52 9.57
N GLY A 275 9.30 10.49 10.05
CA GLY A 275 10.64 10.62 10.61
C GLY A 275 10.67 11.33 11.97
N THR A 276 9.52 11.68 12.53
CA THR A 276 9.38 12.26 13.87
C THR A 276 8.91 11.19 14.83
N ASP A 277 9.48 11.13 16.03
CA ASP A 277 9.01 10.16 17.01
C ASP A 277 7.59 10.51 17.43
N CYS A 278 6.62 9.76 16.91
CA CYS A 278 5.20 9.99 17.12
C CYS A 278 4.70 9.09 18.25
N SER A 279 5.38 9.08 19.39
CA SER A 279 4.97 8.41 20.65
C SER A 279 3.73 9.07 21.25
N ASN A 280 2.73 9.33 20.42
CA ASN A 280 1.50 10.00 20.77
C ASN A 280 0.53 8.94 21.29
N GLU A 281 0.92 8.26 22.37
CA GLU A 281 0.06 7.37 23.16
C GLU A 281 -1.16 8.14 23.71
N SER A 282 -1.03 9.46 23.88
CA SER A 282 -2.04 10.34 24.46
C SER A 282 -3.39 10.31 23.72
N TRP A 283 -3.42 10.29 22.39
CA TRP A 283 -4.69 10.24 21.65
C TRP A 283 -5.29 8.83 21.63
N ARG A 284 -4.45 7.79 21.53
CA ARG A 284 -4.88 6.39 21.56
C ARG A 284 -5.49 6.05 22.92
N ALA A 285 -4.87 6.53 24.00
CA ALA A 285 -5.37 6.42 25.36
C ALA A 285 -6.71 7.17 25.53
N ARG A 286 -6.85 8.40 25.01
CA ARG A 286 -8.12 9.16 25.06
C ARG A 286 -9.26 8.46 24.33
N VAL A 287 -9.00 7.91 23.14
CA VAL A 287 -10.01 7.13 22.39
C VAL A 287 -10.33 5.82 23.12
N ALA A 288 -9.35 5.14 23.70
CA ALA A 288 -9.59 3.93 24.50
C ALA A 288 -10.48 4.22 25.72
N ILE A 289 -10.16 5.26 26.50
CA ILE A 289 -10.93 5.66 27.69
C ILE A 289 -12.38 6.04 27.32
N GLN A 290 -12.59 6.81 26.25
CA GLN A 290 -13.95 7.18 25.85
C GLN A 290 -14.74 5.99 25.30
N THR A 291 -14.11 5.11 24.52
CA THR A 291 -14.80 3.95 23.93
C THR A 291 -15.10 2.85 24.95
N SER A 292 -14.28 2.69 25.99
CA SER A 292 -14.54 1.77 27.11
C SER A 292 -15.65 2.30 28.01
N HIS A 293 -15.73 3.62 28.23
CA HIS A 293 -16.84 4.25 28.97
C HIS A 293 -18.21 4.03 28.30
N TRP A 294 -18.24 3.87 26.97
CA TRP A 294 -19.46 3.64 26.20
C TRP A 294 -19.78 2.16 25.94
N GLY A 295 -18.99 1.22 26.47
CA GLY A 295 -19.18 -0.22 26.28
C GLY A 295 -19.05 -0.68 24.83
N ILE A 296 -18.41 0.12 23.95
CA ILE A 296 -18.32 -0.16 22.50
C ILE A 296 -17.26 -1.24 22.23
N LEU A 297 -16.25 -1.41 23.10
CA LEU A 297 -15.28 -2.49 23.04
C LEU A 297 -14.82 -2.87 24.47
N PRO A 298 -14.72 -4.17 24.82
CA PRO A 298 -14.06 -4.57 26.06
C PRO A 298 -12.57 -4.24 25.98
N ASP A 299 -12.01 -3.65 27.03
CA ASP A 299 -10.56 -3.60 27.22
C ASP A 299 -10.08 -5.04 27.48
N GLY A 300 -9.71 -5.73 26.41
CA GLY A 300 -8.86 -6.91 26.51
C GLY A 300 -7.49 -6.44 26.96
N ASP A 301 -7.19 -6.64 28.25
CA ASP A 301 -5.92 -6.38 28.90
C ASP A 301 -4.73 -6.70 27.98
N ARG A 302 -4.04 -5.67 27.48
CA ARG A 302 -2.69 -5.80 26.96
C ARG A 302 -1.72 -5.59 28.11
N LYS A 303 -1.43 -6.66 28.84
CA LYS A 303 -0.13 -6.82 29.50
C LYS A 303 0.86 -7.33 28.46
N SER A 304 1.80 -6.47 28.07
CA SER A 304 3.16 -6.82 27.66
C SER A 304 4.04 -5.59 27.87
#